data_AF-A0A5J5B9Z3-F1
#
_entry.id   AF-A0A5J5B9Z3-F1
#
_cell.length_a   1.000
_cell.length_b   1.000
_cell.length_c   1.000
_cell.angle_alpha   90.00
_cell.angle_beta   90.00
_cell.angle_gamma   90.00
#
_symmetry.space_group_name_H-M   'P 1'
#
loop_
_entity.id
_entity.type
_entity.pdbx_description
1 polymer ?
#
loop_
_entity_poly.entity_id
_entity_poly.type
_entity_poly.pdbx_seq_one_letter_code
_entity_poly.pdbx_strand_id
1 'polypeptide(L)'
;MITISTVGVPHTIKKLASHKLQSTLAVSLHAPNQTLRESIVPSAKSYPLDAIMKDCRDYFLETSRRVSFEYTLLAGVNDAVEHAIELADLLHEWGRGYHVNLIPFNPIEGSEYRRPYKKAVLAFSAALESRKITVSVRQTRGLDASAACGQLRNEFQKTPLLSDSDNLQPSQADVPIVC
;
A
#
# COMPACT_ATOMS: atom_id res chain seq x y z
N MET A 1 -16.62 1.75 12.49
CA MET A 1 -15.91 0.54 12.00
C MET A 1 -14.47 0.94 11.71
N ILE A 2 -13.50 0.19 12.24
CA ILE A 2 -12.06 0.48 12.05
C ILE A 2 -11.51 -0.50 11.00
N THR A 3 -10.77 0.02 10.03
CA THR A 3 -10.04 -0.78 9.03
C THR A 3 -8.55 -0.57 9.24
N ILE A 4 -7.80 -1.67 9.30
CA ILE A 4 -6.33 -1.66 9.39
C ILE A 4 -5.82 -2.04 8.01
N SER A 5 -5.12 -1.12 7.34
CA SER A 5 -4.49 -1.38 6.05
C SER A 5 -2.99 -1.67 6.21
N THR A 6 -2.45 -2.57 5.39
CA THR A 6 -1.03 -2.93 5.36
C THR A 6 -0.59 -3.24 3.94
N VAL A 7 0.67 -2.94 3.62
CA VAL A 7 1.32 -3.35 2.36
C VAL A 7 1.73 -4.83 2.37
N GLY A 8 1.51 -5.52 3.50
CA GLY A 8 2.03 -6.85 3.76
C GLY A 8 3.41 -6.73 4.40
N VAL A 9 3.46 -6.73 5.73
CA VAL A 9 4.71 -6.87 6.48
C VAL A 9 4.72 -8.27 7.09
N PRO A 10 5.77 -9.09 6.87
CA PRO A 10 5.82 -10.46 7.39
C PRO A 10 5.47 -10.55 8.88
N HIS A 11 4.76 -11.61 9.28
CA HIS A 11 4.34 -11.90 10.66
C HIS A 11 3.33 -10.91 11.29
N THR A 12 3.03 -9.76 10.66
CA THR A 12 2.11 -8.77 11.25
C THR A 12 0.64 -9.15 11.13
N ILE A 13 0.24 -9.76 10.01
CA ILE A 13 -1.16 -10.18 9.77
C ILE A 13 -1.55 -11.29 10.76
N LYS A 14 -0.68 -12.29 10.94
CA LYS A 14 -0.88 -13.35 11.94
C LYS A 14 -0.96 -12.79 13.36
N LYS A 15 -0.10 -11.83 13.71
CA LYS A 15 -0.17 -11.15 15.01
C LYS A 15 -1.47 -10.37 15.18
N LEU A 16 -1.97 -9.72 14.12
CA LEU A 16 -3.25 -9.03 14.17
C LEU A 16 -4.42 -9.99 14.38
N ALA A 17 -4.40 -11.17 13.73
CA ALA A 17 -5.43 -12.18 13.87
C ALA A 17 -5.60 -12.64 15.34
N SER A 18 -4.48 -12.87 16.04
CA SER A 18 -4.49 -13.36 17.42
C SER A 18 -5.10 -12.38 18.42
N HIS A 19 -5.06 -11.07 18.12
CA HIS A 19 -5.70 -10.06 18.95
C HIS A 19 -7.23 -10.03 18.83
N LYS A 20 -7.82 -10.71 17.84
CA LYS A 20 -9.28 -10.84 17.62
C LYS A 20 -10.03 -9.50 17.68
N LEU A 21 -9.38 -8.43 17.24
CA LEU A 21 -9.96 -7.08 17.26
C LEU A 21 -11.21 -7.03 16.39
N GLN A 22 -12.14 -6.15 16.75
CA GLN A 22 -13.31 -5.85 15.92
C GLN A 22 -12.97 -4.89 14.75
N SER A 23 -11.91 -5.20 14.02
CA SER A 23 -11.45 -4.45 12.85
C SER A 23 -11.60 -5.28 11.58
N THR A 24 -11.52 -4.62 10.43
CA THR A 24 -11.35 -5.31 9.14
C THR A 24 -9.92 -5.15 8.65
N LEU A 25 -9.40 -6.17 7.97
CA LEU A 25 -8.08 -6.13 7.35
C LEU A 25 -8.22 -5.66 5.90
N ALA A 26 -7.44 -4.63 5.55
CA ALA A 26 -7.18 -4.24 4.18
C ALA A 26 -5.72 -4.55 3.82
N VAL A 27 -5.48 -5.07 2.62
CA VAL A 27 -4.13 -5.39 2.12
C VAL A 27 -3.91 -4.68 0.80
N SER A 28 -2.88 -3.83 0.73
CA SER A 28 -2.47 -3.14 -0.49
C SER A 28 -1.75 -4.11 -1.43
N LEU A 29 -2.52 -4.74 -2.32
CA LEU A 29 -2.07 -5.82 -3.19
C LEU A 29 -1.53 -5.29 -4.53
N HIS A 30 -2.34 -4.48 -5.22
CA HIS A 30 -2.01 -3.72 -6.44
C HIS A 30 -1.55 -4.52 -7.68
N ALA A 31 -1.35 -5.82 -7.59
CA ALA A 31 -0.98 -6.67 -8.73
C ALA A 31 -1.45 -8.12 -8.52
N PRO A 32 -1.76 -8.85 -9.61
CA PRO A 32 -2.19 -10.24 -9.55
C PRO A 32 -1.03 -11.25 -9.51
N ASN A 33 0.21 -10.83 -9.82
CA ASN A 33 1.40 -11.67 -9.80
C ASN A 33 2.60 -10.97 -9.16
N GLN A 34 3.61 -11.76 -8.79
CA GLN A 34 4.79 -11.28 -8.10
C GLN A 34 5.57 -10.25 -8.92
N THR A 35 5.80 -10.50 -10.22
CA THR A 35 6.60 -9.62 -11.07
C THR A 35 6.00 -8.22 -11.18
N LEU A 36 4.69 -8.12 -11.43
CA LEU A 36 3.98 -6.84 -11.49
C LEU A 36 3.89 -6.18 -10.10
N ARG A 37 3.80 -6.99 -9.04
CA ARG A 37 3.78 -6.46 -7.67
C ARG A 37 5.09 -5.79 -7.31
N GLU A 38 6.22 -6.40 -7.65
CA GLU A 38 7.55 -5.85 -7.36
C GLU A 38 7.86 -4.58 -8.15
N SER A 39 7.27 -4.41 -9.34
CA SER A 39 7.44 -3.19 -10.13
C SER A 39 6.64 -2.02 -9.53
N ILE A 40 5.43 -2.29 -9.03
CA ILE A 40 4.55 -1.25 -8.45
C ILE A 40 4.92 -0.95 -6.99
N VAL A 41 5.27 -1.97 -6.21
CA VAL A 41 5.62 -1.88 -4.79
C VAL A 41 7.01 -2.51 -4.60
N PRO A 42 8.10 -1.75 -4.79
CA PRO A 42 9.46 -2.30 -4.72
C PRO A 42 9.81 -2.96 -3.38
N SER A 43 9.20 -2.52 -2.28
CA SER A 43 9.36 -3.13 -0.96
C SER A 43 8.75 -4.52 -0.85
N ALA A 44 7.87 -4.93 -1.77
CA ALA A 44 7.22 -6.25 -1.78
C ALA A 44 8.16 -7.40 -2.16
N LYS A 45 9.38 -7.12 -2.66
CA LYS A 45 10.39 -8.14 -2.97
C LYS A 45 10.73 -9.05 -1.79
N SER A 46 10.70 -8.49 -0.58
CA SER A 46 11.01 -9.24 0.65
C SER A 46 9.86 -10.13 1.12
N TYR A 47 8.65 -9.96 0.56
CA TYR A 47 7.47 -10.71 0.99
C TYR A 47 6.70 -11.26 -0.22
N PRO A 48 6.93 -12.54 -0.58
CA PRO A 48 6.29 -13.17 -1.72
C PRO A 48 4.76 -13.14 -1.66
N LEU A 49 4.13 -12.98 -2.82
CA LEU A 49 2.67 -12.92 -2.98
C LEU A 49 1.97 -14.12 -2.33
N ASP A 50 2.43 -15.34 -2.58
CA ASP A 50 1.84 -16.56 -2.00
C ASP A 50 1.88 -16.55 -0.47
N ALA A 51 2.95 -16.03 0.11
CA ALA A 51 3.07 -15.95 1.56
C ALA A 51 2.09 -14.92 2.15
N ILE A 52 1.87 -13.80 1.44
CA ILE A 52 0.85 -12.80 1.80
C ILE A 52 -0.56 -13.38 1.69
N MET A 53 -0.83 -14.11 0.61
CA MET A 53 -2.13 -14.74 0.39
C MET A 53 -2.41 -15.81 1.44
N LYS A 54 -1.40 -16.59 1.82
CA LYS A 54 -1.47 -17.53 2.94
C LYS A 54 -1.81 -16.83 4.25
N ASP A 55 -1.11 -15.76 4.59
CA ASP A 55 -1.38 -14.98 5.80
C ASP A 55 -2.82 -14.41 5.81
N CYS A 56 -3.31 -13.96 4.66
CA CYS A 56 -4.69 -13.46 4.51
C CYS A 56 -5.72 -14.57 4.72
N ARG A 57 -5.48 -15.76 4.15
CA ARG A 57 -6.33 -16.93 4.36
C ARG A 57 -6.35 -17.33 5.84
N ASP A 58 -5.19 -17.40 6.48
CA ASP A 58 -5.06 -17.76 7.89
C ASP A 58 -5.79 -16.73 8.78
N TYR A 59 -5.67 -15.44 8.49
CA TYR A 59 -6.45 -14.38 9.16
C TYR A 59 -7.96 -14.59 9.04
N PHE A 60 -8.45 -14.92 7.84
CA PHE A 60 -9.88 -15.19 7.63
C PHE A 60 -10.33 -16.42 8.41
N LEU A 61 -9.55 -17.51 8.41
CA LEU A 61 -9.89 -18.73 9.15
C LEU A 61 -9.92 -18.51 10.66
N GLU A 62 -9.01 -17.72 11.21
CA GLU A 62 -8.93 -17.45 12.64
C GLU A 62 -10.01 -16.47 13.13
N THR A 63 -10.37 -15.49 12.32
CA THR A 63 -11.26 -14.39 12.74
C THR A 63 -12.66 -14.46 12.16
N SER A 64 -12.87 -15.25 11.09
CA SER A 64 -14.06 -15.23 10.24
C SER A 64 -14.38 -13.85 9.65
N ARG A 65 -13.41 -12.93 9.61
CA ARG A 65 -13.57 -11.57 9.11
C ARG A 65 -13.03 -11.46 7.69
N ARG A 66 -13.82 -10.84 6.82
CA ARG A 66 -13.47 -10.60 5.41
C ARG A 66 -12.18 -9.78 5.30
N VAL A 67 -11.30 -10.19 4.38
CA VAL A 67 -10.11 -9.43 3.98
C VAL A 67 -10.45 -8.60 2.74
N SER A 68 -10.05 -7.33 2.72
CA SER A 68 -10.24 -6.44 1.58
C SER A 68 -8.90 -6.21 0.88
N PHE A 69 -8.79 -6.54 -0.40
CA PHE A 69 -7.62 -6.24 -1.20
C PHE A 69 -7.79 -4.88 -1.86
N GLU A 70 -6.88 -3.96 -1.55
CA GLU A 70 -6.79 -2.66 -2.22
C GLU A 70 -5.98 -2.81 -3.50
N TYR A 71 -6.58 -2.41 -4.62
CA TYR A 71 -5.98 -2.54 -5.94
C TYR A 71 -6.01 -1.18 -6.64
N THR A 72 -4.87 -0.48 -6.63
CA THR A 72 -4.71 0.79 -7.33
C THR A 72 -4.57 0.51 -8.81
N LEU A 73 -5.49 1.03 -9.63
CA LEU A 73 -5.46 0.88 -11.08
C LEU A 73 -4.60 2.00 -11.69
N LEU A 74 -3.55 1.59 -12.39
CA LEU A 74 -2.55 2.42 -13.05
C LEU A 74 -2.67 2.19 -14.57
N ALA A 75 -2.89 3.26 -15.32
CA ALA A 75 -3.18 3.17 -16.75
C ALA A 75 -2.04 2.51 -17.52
N GLY A 76 -2.34 1.43 -18.26
CA GLY A 76 -1.39 0.72 -19.10
C GLY A 76 -0.37 -0.13 -18.33
N VAL A 77 -0.51 -0.24 -17.00
CA VAL A 77 0.42 -1.01 -16.15
C VAL A 77 -0.27 -2.24 -15.59
N ASN A 78 -1.41 -2.06 -14.92
CA ASN A 78 -2.10 -3.14 -14.22
C ASN A 78 -3.64 -3.08 -14.36
N ASP A 79 -4.15 -2.33 -15.35
CA ASP A 79 -5.58 -2.05 -15.57
C ASP A 79 -6.21 -2.79 -16.76
N ALA A 80 -5.45 -3.69 -17.40
CA ALA A 80 -5.93 -4.56 -18.46
C ALA A 80 -6.86 -5.67 -17.94
N VAL A 81 -7.75 -6.19 -18.80
CA VAL A 81 -8.74 -7.22 -18.43
C VAL A 81 -8.06 -8.55 -18.07
N GLU A 82 -6.92 -8.82 -18.68
CA GLU A 82 -6.09 -10.00 -18.42
C GLU A 82 -5.60 -10.02 -16.97
N HIS A 83 -5.21 -8.87 -16.42
CA HIS A 83 -4.83 -8.75 -15.01
C HIS A 83 -6.01 -8.97 -14.07
N ALA A 84 -7.23 -8.57 -14.46
CA ALA A 84 -8.44 -8.83 -13.68
C ALA A 84 -8.76 -10.33 -13.63
N ILE A 85 -8.56 -11.02 -14.76
CA ILE A 85 -8.71 -12.48 -14.88
C ILE A 85 -7.70 -13.18 -13.97
N GLU A 86 -6.43 -12.82 -14.06
CA GLU A 86 -5.36 -13.37 -13.24
C GLU A 86 -5.59 -13.11 -11.74
N LEU A 87 -6.05 -11.90 -11.38
CA LEU A 87 -6.42 -11.58 -10.01
C LEU A 87 -7.55 -12.47 -9.50
N ALA A 88 -8.59 -12.69 -10.30
CA ALA A 88 -9.69 -13.54 -9.90
C ALA A 88 -9.24 -15.00 -9.68
N ASP A 89 -8.38 -15.51 -10.57
CA ASP A 89 -7.87 -16.88 -10.48
C ASP A 89 -6.99 -17.06 -9.24
N LEU A 90 -6.12 -16.09 -8.95
CA LEU A 90 -5.37 -16.04 -7.69
C LEU A 90 -6.32 -16.08 -6.48
N LEU A 91 -7.33 -15.21 -6.44
CA LEU A 91 -8.23 -15.14 -5.29
C LEU A 91 -9.01 -16.45 -5.09
N HIS A 92 -9.43 -17.11 -6.17
CA HIS A 92 -10.12 -18.40 -6.11
C HIS A 92 -9.23 -19.51 -5.57
N GLU A 93 -7.95 -19.54 -5.95
CA GLU A 93 -6.98 -20.51 -5.44
C GLU A 93 -6.86 -20.44 -3.90
N TRP A 94 -6.86 -19.22 -3.36
CA TRP A 94 -6.74 -18.98 -1.92
C TRP A 94 -8.07 -19.03 -1.16
N GLY A 95 -9.18 -19.31 -1.84
CA GLY A 95 -10.50 -19.56 -1.25
C GLY A 95 -11.45 -18.35 -1.24
N ARG A 96 -12.24 -18.23 -0.18
CA ARG A 96 -13.32 -17.23 -0.07
C ARG A 96 -13.05 -16.23 1.04
N GLY A 97 -13.90 -15.21 1.14
CA GLY A 97 -13.81 -14.20 2.19
C GLY A 97 -12.98 -12.98 1.78
N TYR A 98 -12.89 -12.73 0.48
CA TYR A 98 -12.16 -11.62 -0.10
C TYR A 98 -13.11 -10.58 -0.72
N HIS A 99 -12.70 -9.32 -0.65
CA HIS A 99 -13.33 -8.22 -1.37
C HIS A 99 -12.25 -7.42 -2.08
N VAL A 100 -12.47 -7.03 -3.33
CA VAL A 100 -11.53 -6.17 -4.06
C VAL A 100 -12.04 -4.73 -4.06
N ASN A 101 -11.22 -3.81 -3.57
CA ASN A 101 -11.44 -2.38 -3.67
C ASN A 101 -10.57 -1.82 -4.81
N LEU A 102 -11.17 -1.56 -5.96
CA LEU A 102 -10.53 -0.89 -7.08
C LEU A 102 -10.40 0.60 -6.79
N ILE A 103 -9.18 1.12 -6.88
CA ILE A 103 -8.84 2.51 -6.60
C ILE A 103 -8.25 3.11 -7.88
N PRO A 104 -9.03 3.81 -8.71
CA PRO A 104 -8.48 4.51 -9.87
C PRO A 104 -7.41 5.52 -9.42
N PHE A 105 -6.20 5.41 -9.96
CA PHE A 105 -5.09 6.26 -9.54
C PHE A 105 -5.39 7.74 -9.77
N ASN A 106 -5.08 8.55 -8.77
CA ASN A 106 -5.10 10.01 -8.88
C ASN A 106 -3.67 10.49 -9.14
N PRO A 107 -3.39 11.16 -10.27
CA PRO A 107 -2.07 11.67 -10.56
C PRO A 107 -1.57 12.58 -9.45
N ILE A 108 -0.29 12.44 -9.10
CA ILE A 108 0.44 13.32 -8.19
C ILE A 108 1.63 13.90 -8.95
N GLU A 109 2.03 15.09 -8.57
CA GLU A 109 3.18 15.76 -9.19
C GLU A 109 4.44 14.90 -9.05
N GLY A 110 5.12 14.64 -10.18
CA GLY A 110 6.32 13.83 -10.26
C GLY A 110 6.11 12.31 -10.35
N SER A 111 4.86 11.82 -10.46
CA SER A 111 4.61 10.40 -10.74
C SER A 111 4.62 10.10 -12.24
N GLU A 112 5.25 9.00 -12.63
CA GLU A 112 5.21 8.46 -14.00
C GLU A 112 3.89 7.74 -14.32
N TYR A 113 3.11 7.41 -13.28
CA TYR A 113 1.85 6.70 -13.43
C TYR A 113 0.71 7.63 -13.84
N ARG A 114 -0.26 7.06 -14.57
CA ARG A 114 -1.41 7.80 -15.11
C ARG A 114 -2.73 7.23 -14.60
N ARG A 115 -3.73 8.10 -14.54
CA ARG A 115 -5.11 7.73 -14.22
C ARG A 115 -5.66 6.82 -15.34
N PRO A 116 -6.25 5.65 -15.00
CA PRO A 116 -6.87 4.77 -15.99
C PRO A 116 -8.13 5.42 -16.59
N TYR A 117 -8.44 5.08 -17.83
CA TYR A 117 -9.69 5.48 -18.45
C TYR A 117 -10.88 4.84 -17.73
N LYS A 118 -11.99 5.58 -17.62
CA LYS A 118 -13.23 5.05 -17.00
C LYS A 118 -13.68 3.72 -17.62
N LYS A 119 -13.53 3.57 -18.94
CA LYS A 119 -13.85 2.32 -19.65
C LYS A 119 -12.99 1.14 -19.18
N ALA A 120 -11.69 1.36 -18.93
CA ALA A 120 -10.79 0.32 -18.44
C ALA A 120 -11.16 -0.12 -17.02
N VAL A 121 -11.42 0.85 -16.12
CA VAL A 121 -11.89 0.57 -14.75
C VAL A 121 -13.18 -0.26 -14.75
N LEU A 122 -14.16 0.10 -15.59
CA LEU A 122 -15.43 -0.62 -15.69
C LEU A 122 -15.24 -2.02 -16.28
N ALA A 123 -14.39 -2.18 -17.31
CA ALA A 123 -14.07 -3.47 -17.89
C ALA A 123 -13.37 -4.40 -16.87
N PHE A 124 -12.44 -3.85 -16.08
CA PHE A 124 -11.77 -4.57 -15.00
C PHE A 124 -12.76 -5.03 -13.91
N SER A 125 -13.64 -4.12 -13.46
CA SER A 125 -14.70 -4.46 -12.49
C SER A 125 -15.62 -5.55 -13.03
N ALA A 126 -16.11 -5.40 -14.27
CA ALA A 126 -16.98 -6.37 -14.91
C ALA A 126 -16.31 -7.75 -15.07
N ALA A 127 -15.00 -7.78 -15.38
CA ALA A 127 -14.24 -9.02 -15.47
C ALA A 127 -14.18 -9.75 -14.13
N LEU A 128 -13.90 -9.04 -13.03
CA LEU A 128 -13.92 -9.58 -11.67
C LEU A 128 -15.32 -10.09 -11.27
N GLU A 129 -16.37 -9.29 -11.53
CA GLU A 129 -17.77 -9.65 -11.23
C GLU A 129 -18.22 -10.89 -12.00
N SER A 130 -17.84 -11.00 -13.28
CA SER A 130 -18.14 -12.16 -14.13
C SER A 130 -17.58 -13.46 -13.53
N ARG A 131 -16.45 -13.35 -12.82
CA ARG A 131 -15.76 -14.43 -12.09
C ARG A 131 -16.17 -14.54 -10.63
N LYS A 132 -17.29 -13.91 -10.23
CA LYS A 132 -17.85 -13.98 -8.87
C LYS A 132 -16.95 -13.40 -7.78
N ILE A 133 -16.04 -12.51 -8.12
CA ILE A 133 -15.29 -11.73 -7.14
C ILE A 133 -16.14 -10.55 -6.69
N THR A 134 -16.30 -10.37 -5.38
CA THR A 134 -16.99 -9.18 -4.85
C THR A 134 -16.06 -7.99 -5.00
N VAL A 135 -16.46 -6.99 -5.78
CA VAL A 135 -15.64 -5.81 -6.10
C VAL A 135 -16.40 -4.51 -5.84
N SER A 136 -15.68 -3.47 -5.42
CA SER A 136 -16.17 -2.09 -5.34
C SER A 136 -15.18 -1.17 -6.05
N VAL A 137 -15.68 -0.16 -6.76
CA VAL A 137 -14.85 0.91 -7.31
C VAL A 137 -14.94 2.13 -6.39
N ARG A 138 -13.79 2.56 -5.84
CA ARG A 138 -13.72 3.76 -5.00
C ARG A 138 -13.99 4.99 -5.87
N GLN A 139 -15.11 5.65 -5.60
CA GLN A 139 -15.42 6.92 -6.24
C GLN A 139 -14.47 8.01 -5.73
N THR A 140 -13.75 8.65 -6.65
CA THR A 140 -12.95 9.83 -6.32
C THR A 140 -13.92 10.99 -6.05
N ARG A 141 -14.07 11.40 -4.79
CA ARG A 141 -14.71 12.67 -4.44
C ARG A 141 -13.66 13.78 -4.56
N GLY A 142 -13.95 14.83 -5.32
CA GLY A 142 -13.15 16.07 -5.35
C GLY A 142 -11.79 15.96 -6.03
N LEU A 143 -11.75 16.08 -7.36
CA LEU A 143 -10.51 16.40 -8.09
C LEU A 143 -9.95 17.79 -7.71
N ASP A 144 -10.70 18.58 -6.94
CA ASP A 144 -10.41 19.99 -6.62
C ASP A 144 -9.63 20.23 -5.32
N ALA A 145 -9.29 19.21 -4.53
CA ALA A 145 -8.49 19.43 -3.32
C ALA A 145 -7.56 18.25 -3.02
N SER A 146 -6.30 18.59 -2.78
CA SER A 146 -5.10 17.77 -2.49
C SER A 146 -5.21 16.81 -1.28
N ALA A 147 -6.28 16.01 -1.20
CA ALA A 147 -6.62 15.16 -0.07
C ALA A 147 -6.83 13.68 -0.46
N ALA A 148 -6.35 13.24 -1.63
CA ALA A 148 -6.45 11.83 -1.98
C ALA A 148 -5.44 10.97 -1.19
N CYS A 149 -5.81 9.72 -0.88
CA CYS A 149 -4.91 8.76 -0.23
C CYS A 149 -3.61 8.62 -1.04
N GLY A 150 -2.45 8.86 -0.41
CA GLY A 150 -1.14 8.93 -1.07
C GLY A 150 -0.60 10.34 -1.31
N GLN A 151 -1.40 11.39 -1.08
CA GLN A 151 -1.00 12.80 -1.26
C GLN A 151 -0.56 13.51 0.03
N LEU A 152 -0.59 12.83 1.17
CA LEU A 152 -0.05 13.36 2.43
C LEU A 152 1.49 13.37 2.37
N ARG A 153 2.05 14.27 1.59
CA ARG A 153 3.46 14.67 1.71
C ARG A 153 3.56 15.58 2.92
N ASN A 154 4.27 15.13 3.96
CA ASN A 154 4.77 16.02 4.99
C ASN A 154 5.75 17.00 4.33
N GLU A 155 5.40 18.28 4.25
CA GLU A 155 6.38 19.34 3.99
C GLU A 155 7.39 19.51 5.16
N PHE A 156 7.23 18.76 6.25
CA PHE A 156 8.02 18.86 7.47
C PHE A 156 9.15 17.83 7.59
N GLN A 157 10.03 17.70 6.60
CA GLN A 157 11.37 17.10 6.81
C GLN A 157 12.40 17.66 5.82
N LYS A 158 12.63 18.97 5.83
CA LYS A 158 13.81 19.59 5.20
C LYS A 158 14.36 20.76 6.02
N THR A 159 14.66 20.51 7.29
CA THR A 159 15.74 21.24 7.97
C THR A 159 16.39 20.27 8.96
N PRO A 160 17.59 19.74 8.69
CA PRO A 160 18.39 19.15 9.74
C PRO A 160 18.67 20.27 10.75
N LEU A 161 18.38 20.06 12.03
CA LEU A 161 18.90 20.93 13.07
C LEU A 161 20.43 20.80 13.01
N LEU A 162 21.09 21.85 12.53
CA LEU A 162 22.54 21.99 12.66
C LEU A 162 22.82 22.02 14.17
N SER A 163 23.43 20.95 14.68
CA SER A 163 24.02 20.95 16.01
C SER A 163 25.31 21.74 15.94
N ASP A 164 25.30 22.97 16.46
CA ASP A 164 26.52 23.71 16.75
C ASP A 164 27.32 22.95 17.81
N SER A 165 28.31 22.20 17.38
CA SER A 165 29.31 21.57 18.23
C SER A 165 30.56 21.34 17.40
N ASP A 166 31.34 22.41 17.19
CA ASP A 166 32.79 22.32 16.99
C ASP A 166 33.40 23.72 17.05
N ASN A 167 33.87 24.09 18.25
CA ASN A 167 35.04 24.95 18.40
C ASN A 167 35.57 24.85 19.83
N LEU A 168 36.31 23.78 20.09
CA LEU A 168 37.41 23.84 21.07
C LEU A 168 38.63 23.19 20.41
N GLN A 169 39.52 24.03 19.89
CA GLN A 169 40.88 23.64 19.56
C GLN A 169 41.84 24.17 20.65
N PRO A 170 42.82 23.36 21.08
CA PRO A 170 43.70 23.68 22.20
C PRO A 170 44.99 24.36 21.74
N SER A 171 45.57 25.25 22.55
CA SER A 171 46.92 25.12 23.14
C SER A 171 47.53 26.46 23.62
N GLN A 172 47.88 26.46 24.91
CA GLN A 172 49.10 26.99 25.54
C GLN A 172 49.40 28.49 25.68
N ALA A 173 49.49 28.87 26.96
CA ALA A 173 50.50 29.70 27.65
C ALA A 173 50.70 31.16 27.22
N ASP A 174 50.33 32.07 28.12
CA ASP A 174 51.26 33.07 28.67
C ASP A 174 50.71 33.65 29.98
N VAL A 175 51.48 33.49 31.06
CA VAL A 175 51.27 34.13 32.36
C VAL A 175 52.34 35.22 32.49
N PRO A 176 51.98 36.50 32.62
CA PRO A 176 52.87 37.49 33.18
C PRO A 176 52.59 37.64 34.69
N ILE A 177 53.65 37.47 35.47
CA ILE A 177 53.75 37.86 36.88
C ILE A 177 53.81 39.39 36.95
N VAL A 178 52.90 40.05 37.68
CA VAL A 178 53.16 41.36 38.31
C VAL A 178 52.35 41.49 39.61
N CYS A 179 53.10 41.75 40.69
CA CYS A 179 52.76 42.18 42.06
C CYS A 179 51.99 41.21 43.00
#